data_AF-A0AAD2JC23-F1
#
_entry.id   AF-A0AAD2JC23-F1
#
_cell.length_a   1.000
_cell.length_b   1.000
_cell.length_c   1.000
_cell.angle_alpha   90.00
_cell.angle_beta   90.00
_cell.angle_gamma   90.00
#
_symmetry.space_group_name_H-M   'P 1'
#
loop_
_entity.id
_entity.type
_entity.pdbx_description
1 polymer ?
#
loop_
_entity_poly.entity_id
_entity_poly.type
_entity_poly.pdbx_seq_one_letter_code
_entity_poly.pdbx_strand_id
1 'polypeptide(L)'
;MKLSDLWPRAGAGKSATPVVSVTVTKRAGAEQPVAGDNAPAPSTGLRGPMPLPATLVECEALEETLARDAIRLECQIGQAKGRAVSEGKYANPDWYHRAKAALKHINRDRQRLVQHMRALRVEARRNCPAWQARDKAILRELNARVSKELYDECVRVVDEDLEVLR
;
A
#
# COMPACT_ATOMS: atom_id res chain seq x y z
N MET A 1 24.18 -24.51 8.32
CA MET A 1 24.94 -23.24 8.25
C MET A 1 24.33 -22.27 9.24
N LYS A 2 25.12 -21.65 10.13
CA LYS A 2 24.62 -20.72 11.16
C LYS A 2 24.70 -19.28 10.63
N LEU A 3 23.55 -18.59 10.60
CA LEU A 3 23.39 -17.22 10.08
C LEU A 3 24.12 -16.13 10.88
N SER A 4 24.66 -16.48 12.05
CA SER A 4 25.39 -15.59 12.95
C SER A 4 26.76 -15.15 12.44
N ASP A 5 27.31 -15.83 11.43
CA ASP A 5 28.66 -15.56 10.92
C ASP A 5 28.69 -14.42 9.88
N LEU A 6 27.52 -13.88 9.52
CA LEU A 6 27.36 -12.86 8.47
C LEU A 6 27.34 -11.41 9.00
N TRP A 7 27.51 -11.18 10.30
CA TRP A 7 27.55 -9.83 10.87
C TRP A 7 28.92 -9.48 11.49
N PRO A 8 29.49 -8.29 11.20
CA PRO A 8 30.74 -7.88 11.81
C PRO A 8 30.54 -7.64 13.32
N ARG A 9 31.34 -8.34 14.13
CA ARG A 9 31.40 -8.16 15.59
C ARG A 9 32.02 -6.80 15.90
N ALA A 10 31.27 -5.92 16.55
CA ALA A 10 31.80 -4.66 17.04
C ALA A 10 32.89 -4.91 18.09
N GLY A 11 34.10 -4.37 17.88
CA GLY A 11 35.09 -4.18 18.95
C GLY A 11 36.38 -5.00 18.91
N ALA A 12 36.96 -5.32 17.75
CA ALA A 12 38.32 -5.87 17.68
C ALA A 12 39.22 -5.06 16.72
N GLY A 13 40.00 -4.15 17.28
CA GLY A 13 41.41 -3.91 16.91
C GLY A 13 41.79 -3.40 15.50
N LYS A 14 42.07 -2.10 15.43
CA LYS A 14 43.19 -1.41 14.74
C LYS A 14 43.45 -1.65 13.23
N SER A 15 43.20 -0.56 12.48
CA SER A 15 43.88 -0.02 11.28
C SER A 15 44.28 -0.96 10.14
N ALA A 16 43.51 -0.87 9.05
CA ALA A 16 44.05 -0.94 7.69
C ALA A 16 43.34 0.15 6.87
N THR A 17 44.09 1.17 6.44
CA THR A 17 43.63 2.17 5.48
C THR A 17 43.48 1.52 4.10
N PRO A 18 42.29 1.43 3.51
CA PRO A 18 42.21 1.12 2.09
C PRO A 18 42.56 2.40 1.32
N VAL A 19 43.76 2.43 0.74
CA VAL A 19 44.11 3.38 -0.32
C VAL A 19 43.25 3.03 -1.53
N VAL A 20 42.14 3.75 -1.71
CA VAL A 20 41.37 3.70 -2.96
C VAL A 20 41.80 4.90 -3.79
N SER A 21 42.79 4.69 -4.65
CA SER A 21 43.17 5.65 -5.68
C SER A 21 42.08 5.72 -6.74
N VAL A 22 41.17 6.68 -6.61
CA VAL A 22 40.20 7.02 -7.67
C VAL A 22 40.88 8.00 -8.63
N THR A 23 41.26 7.51 -9.80
CA THR A 23 41.75 8.34 -10.91
C THR A 23 40.55 9.06 -11.54
N VAL A 24 40.35 10.34 -11.22
CA VAL A 24 39.33 11.18 -11.86
C VAL A 24 39.85 11.61 -13.23
N THR A 25 39.31 11.03 -14.30
CA THR A 25 39.49 11.55 -15.65
C THR A 25 38.55 12.73 -15.85
N LYS A 26 39.11 13.95 -15.82
CA LYS A 26 38.44 15.22 -16.09
C LYS A 26 37.96 15.25 -17.54
N ARG A 27 36.64 15.13 -17.77
CA ARG A 27 36.03 15.53 -19.05
C ARG A 27 35.76 17.03 -18.99
N ALA A 28 36.58 17.80 -19.70
CA ALA A 28 36.28 19.18 -20.03
C ALA A 28 35.17 19.19 -21.10
N GLY A 29 34.15 20.03 -20.90
CA GLY A 29 33.03 20.18 -21.83
C GLY A 29 31.79 20.64 -21.08
N ALA A 30 31.69 21.96 -20.91
CA ALA A 30 30.56 22.63 -20.29
C ALA A 30 29.33 22.53 -21.20
N GLU A 31 28.25 21.94 -20.71
CA GLU A 31 26.89 22.40 -21.03
C GLU A 31 26.03 22.30 -19.76
N GLN A 32 25.38 23.42 -19.50
CA GLN A 32 24.58 23.79 -18.35
C GLN A 32 23.27 22.98 -18.36
N PRO A 33 22.85 22.28 -17.29
CA PRO A 33 21.50 21.77 -17.24
C PRO A 33 20.60 22.94 -16.84
N VAL A 34 19.99 23.55 -17.86
CA VAL A 34 18.77 24.37 -17.71
C VAL A 34 17.80 23.53 -16.88
N ALA A 35 17.37 24.10 -15.75
CA ALA A 35 16.31 23.55 -14.93
C ALA A 35 15.06 23.41 -15.82
N GLY A 36 14.84 22.20 -16.31
CA GLY A 36 13.56 21.80 -16.90
C GLY A 36 12.54 21.76 -15.77
N ASP A 37 11.89 22.90 -15.56
CA ASP A 37 10.63 23.03 -14.85
C ASP A 37 9.61 22.09 -15.49
N ASN A 38 9.50 20.86 -14.97
CA ASN A 38 8.35 19.96 -15.14
C ASN A 38 8.37 18.83 -14.09
N ALA A 39 8.94 19.09 -12.90
CA ALA A 39 8.53 18.32 -11.73
C ALA A 39 7.23 18.95 -11.23
N PRO A 40 6.07 18.26 -11.25
CA PRO A 40 4.88 18.82 -10.64
C PRO A 40 5.22 19.13 -9.18
N ALA A 41 5.14 20.41 -8.83
CA ALA A 41 5.35 20.85 -7.46
C ALA A 41 4.48 19.97 -6.55
N PRO A 42 5.02 19.39 -5.46
CA PRO A 42 4.22 18.56 -4.58
C PRO A 42 3.06 19.42 -4.10
N SER A 43 1.84 19.05 -4.49
CA SER A 43 0.62 19.80 -4.21
C SER A 43 0.51 20.00 -2.70
N THR A 44 0.81 21.20 -2.23
CA THR A 44 0.81 21.59 -0.80
C THR A 44 -0.58 21.92 -0.26
N GLY A 45 -1.62 21.76 -1.09
CA GLY A 45 -3.01 21.92 -0.67
C GLY A 45 -3.46 20.81 0.28
N LEU A 46 -4.43 21.12 1.13
CA LEU A 46 -5.14 20.13 1.95
C LEU A 46 -5.74 19.06 1.04
N ARG A 47 -5.09 17.90 0.96
CA ARG A 47 -5.50 16.80 0.10
C ARG A 47 -6.75 16.15 0.70
N GLY A 48 -7.89 16.31 0.03
CA GLY A 48 -9.11 15.56 0.32
C GLY A 48 -8.91 14.05 0.09
N PRO A 49 -9.83 13.20 0.59
CA PRO A 49 -9.76 11.77 0.36
C PRO A 49 -9.69 11.47 -1.13
N MET A 50 -8.74 10.62 -1.55
CA MET A 50 -8.64 10.27 -2.97
C MET A 50 -9.91 9.55 -3.47
N PRO A 51 -10.32 9.81 -4.73
CA PRO A 51 -11.35 9.03 -5.38
C PRO A 51 -10.84 7.59 -5.56
N LEU A 52 -11.74 6.62 -5.34
CA LEU A 52 -11.43 5.20 -5.46
C LEU A 52 -11.73 4.74 -6.90
N PRO A 53 -10.79 4.05 -7.59
CA PRO A 53 -10.99 3.61 -8.97
C PRO A 53 -12.09 2.54 -9.10
N ALA A 54 -12.69 2.41 -10.28
CA ALA A 54 -13.80 1.47 -10.49
C ALA A 54 -13.31 0.04 -10.79
N THR A 55 -12.10 -0.10 -11.36
CA THR A 55 -11.60 -1.41 -11.78
C THR A 55 -10.49 -1.93 -10.87
N LEU A 56 -10.34 -3.25 -10.78
CA LEU A 56 -9.27 -3.87 -9.98
C LEU A 56 -7.88 -3.52 -10.50
N VAL A 57 -7.72 -3.43 -11.83
CA VAL A 57 -6.43 -3.09 -12.46
C VAL A 57 -6.02 -1.66 -12.13
N GLU A 58 -6.95 -0.71 -12.19
CA GLU A 58 -6.69 0.67 -11.77
C GLU A 58 -6.40 0.77 -10.27
N CYS A 59 -7.08 -0.04 -9.45
CA CYS A 59 -6.80 -0.10 -8.02
C CYS A 59 -5.39 -0.63 -7.73
N GLU A 60 -4.91 -1.65 -8.45
CA GLU A 60 -3.55 -2.18 -8.31
C GLU A 60 -2.49 -1.13 -8.69
N ALA A 61 -2.68 -0.44 -9.80
CA ALA A 61 -1.78 0.64 -10.22
C ALA A 61 -1.75 1.80 -9.20
N LEU A 62 -2.91 2.14 -8.63
CA LEU A 62 -3.00 3.15 -7.58
C LEU A 62 -2.33 2.69 -6.28
N GLU A 63 -2.48 1.43 -5.90
CA GLU A 63 -1.84 0.85 -4.71
C GLU A 63 -0.32 0.94 -4.81
N GLU A 64 0.24 0.56 -5.97
CA GLU A 64 1.67 0.64 -6.22
C GLU A 64 2.18 2.08 -6.15
N THR A 65 1.43 3.03 -6.72
CA THR A 65 1.78 4.46 -6.68
C THR A 65 1.80 4.98 -5.25
N LEU A 66 0.74 4.71 -4.47
CA LEU A 66 0.66 5.11 -3.07
C LEU A 66 1.73 4.44 -2.21
N ALA A 67 2.09 3.18 -2.50
CA ALA A 67 3.17 2.48 -1.83
C ALA A 67 4.53 3.14 -2.10
N ARG A 68 4.82 3.46 -3.37
CA ARG A 68 6.05 4.17 -3.75
C ARG A 68 6.16 5.54 -3.07
N ASP A 69 5.07 6.30 -3.03
CA ASP A 69 5.05 7.62 -2.40
C ASP A 69 5.21 7.55 -0.87
N ALA A 70 4.56 6.57 -0.22
CA ALA A 70 4.73 6.32 1.21
C ALA A 70 6.19 6.00 1.56
N ILE A 71 6.79 5.05 0.84
CA ILE A 71 8.19 4.65 1.03
C ILE A 71 9.12 5.85 0.85
N ARG A 72 8.91 6.64 -0.22
CA ARG A 72 9.71 7.84 -0.49
C ARG A 72 9.65 8.83 0.69
N LEU A 73 8.47 9.13 1.19
CA LEU A 73 8.30 10.05 2.33
C LEU A 73 8.89 9.48 3.62
N GLU A 74 8.71 8.19 3.89
CA GLU A 74 9.30 7.51 5.05
C GLU A 74 10.83 7.57 5.01
N CYS A 75 11.45 7.32 3.86
CA CYS A 75 12.88 7.46 3.68
C CYS A 75 13.35 8.90 3.90
N GLN A 76 12.66 9.91 3.36
CA GLN A 76 13.02 11.32 3.56
C GLN A 76 12.93 11.73 5.04
N ILE A 77 11.84 11.34 5.72
CA ILE A 77 11.65 11.57 7.15
C ILE A 77 12.72 10.84 7.97
N GLY A 78 13.05 9.60 7.60
CA GLY A 78 14.08 8.80 8.24
C GLY A 78 15.47 9.43 8.11
N GLN A 79 15.84 9.89 6.91
CA GLN A 79 17.10 10.59 6.67
C GLN A 79 17.18 11.91 7.45
N ALA A 80 16.09 12.69 7.48
CA ALA A 80 16.02 13.93 8.27
C ALA A 80 16.23 13.65 9.77
N LYS A 81 15.60 12.60 10.31
CA LYS A 81 15.85 12.16 11.70
C LYS A 81 17.28 11.70 11.92
N GLY A 82 17.84 10.94 10.98
CA GLY A 82 19.22 10.47 11.02
C GLY A 82 20.20 11.63 11.13
N ARG A 83 20.08 12.64 10.25
CA ARG A 83 20.92 13.85 10.29
C ARG A 83 20.75 14.66 11.57
N ALA A 84 19.54 14.74 12.11
CA ALA A 84 19.30 15.42 13.38
C ALA A 84 20.07 14.75 14.53
N VAL A 85 20.11 13.41 14.55
CA VAL A 85 20.83 12.64 15.58
C VAL A 85 22.35 12.67 15.36
N SER A 86 22.81 12.47 14.12
CA SER A 86 24.25 12.33 13.84
C SER A 86 24.99 13.66 13.73
N GLU A 87 24.34 14.70 13.23
CA GLU A 87 24.97 16.00 12.92
C GLU A 87 24.39 17.16 13.74
N GLY A 88 23.35 16.93 14.55
CA GLY A 88 22.62 17.99 15.24
C GLY A 88 21.82 18.91 14.29
N LYS A 89 21.72 18.56 13.00
CA LYS A 89 21.05 19.36 11.99
C LYS A 89 19.60 18.95 11.85
N TYR A 90 18.72 19.70 12.49
CA TYR A 90 17.28 19.50 12.39
C TYR A 90 16.74 19.97 11.04
N ALA A 91 15.83 19.20 10.47
CA ALA A 91 15.05 19.64 9.32
C ALA A 91 14.06 20.74 9.72
N ASN A 92 13.61 21.53 8.75
CA ASN A 92 12.58 22.54 8.95
C ASN A 92 11.32 21.90 9.60
N PRO A 93 10.83 22.43 10.74
CA PRO A 93 9.67 21.87 11.45
C PRO A 93 8.40 21.80 10.60
N ASP A 94 8.09 22.86 9.84
CA ASP A 94 6.90 22.92 8.99
C ASP A 94 6.95 21.88 7.88
N TRP A 95 8.13 21.67 7.29
CA TRP A 95 8.33 20.56 6.34
C TRP A 95 8.10 19.22 7.01
N TYR A 96 8.66 18.99 8.20
CA TYR A 96 8.56 17.71 8.89
C TYR A 96 7.10 17.37 9.27
N HIS A 97 6.36 18.34 9.79
CA HIS A 97 4.94 18.18 10.10
C HIS A 97 4.10 17.94 8.85
N ARG A 98 4.33 18.68 7.76
CA ARG A 98 3.66 18.45 6.47
C ARG A 98 3.96 17.07 5.90
N ALA A 99 5.22 16.64 5.94
CA ALA A 99 5.63 15.31 5.45
C ALA A 99 4.95 14.18 6.26
N LYS A 100 4.89 14.30 7.59
CA LYS A 100 4.17 13.34 8.44
C LYS A 100 2.66 13.33 8.19
N ALA A 101 2.05 14.50 7.99
CA ALA A 101 0.63 14.59 7.66
C ALA A 101 0.33 13.95 6.30
N ALA A 102 1.13 14.24 5.28
CA ALA A 102 1.03 13.63 3.96
C ALA A 102 1.14 12.10 4.03
N LEU A 103 2.12 11.57 4.76
CA LEU A 103 2.27 10.13 4.97
C LEU A 103 1.05 9.51 5.66
N LYS A 104 0.47 10.17 6.66
CA LYS A 104 -0.77 9.73 7.32
C LYS A 104 -1.93 9.63 6.33
N HIS A 105 -2.11 10.61 5.46
CA HIS A 105 -3.17 10.60 4.46
C HIS A 105 -2.96 9.51 3.41
N ILE A 106 -1.72 9.33 2.92
CA ILE A 106 -1.39 8.23 1.99
C ILE A 106 -1.72 6.88 2.62
N ASN A 107 -1.32 6.64 3.87
CA ASN A 107 -1.60 5.38 4.55
C ASN A 107 -3.11 5.17 4.78
N ARG A 108 -3.86 6.26 5.04
CA ARG A 108 -5.32 6.19 5.12
C ARG A 108 -5.94 5.82 3.78
N ASP A 109 -5.47 6.39 2.69
CA ASP A 109 -5.96 6.08 1.34
C ASP A 109 -5.61 4.66 0.91
N ARG A 110 -4.40 4.16 1.23
CA ARG A 110 -4.04 2.74 1.03
C ARG A 110 -4.99 1.80 1.77
N GLN A 111 -5.32 2.10 3.02
CA GLN A 111 -6.27 1.29 3.79
C GLN A 111 -7.66 1.29 3.14
N ARG A 112 -8.14 2.46 2.69
CA ARG A 112 -9.43 2.58 1.97
C ARG A 112 -9.41 1.77 0.68
N LEU A 113 -8.31 1.82 -0.07
CA LEU A 113 -8.13 1.09 -1.32
C LEU A 113 -8.15 -0.42 -1.12
N VAL A 114 -7.50 -0.95 -0.08
CA VAL A 114 -7.54 -2.38 0.24
C VAL A 114 -8.96 -2.86 0.51
N GLN A 115 -9.75 -2.09 1.27
CA GLN A 115 -11.15 -2.40 1.54
C GLN A 115 -11.98 -2.36 0.25
N HIS A 116 -11.76 -1.36 -0.60
CA HIS A 116 -12.42 -1.23 -1.89
C HIS A 116 -12.11 -2.38 -2.85
N MET A 117 -10.84 -2.75 -2.99
CA MET A 117 -10.42 -3.89 -3.80
C MET A 117 -11.04 -5.21 -3.32
N ARG A 118 -11.21 -5.38 -2.00
CA ARG A 118 -11.92 -6.53 -1.44
C ARG A 118 -13.38 -6.53 -1.88
N ALA A 119 -14.07 -5.39 -1.82
CA ALA A 119 -15.46 -5.26 -2.27
C ALA A 119 -15.59 -5.58 -3.77
N LEU A 120 -14.74 -4.99 -4.61
CA LEU A 120 -14.71 -5.26 -6.06
C LEU A 120 -14.48 -6.74 -6.38
N ARG A 121 -13.60 -7.43 -5.64
CA ARG A 121 -13.39 -8.88 -5.82
C ARG A 121 -14.63 -9.71 -5.43
N VAL A 122 -15.36 -9.29 -4.40
CA VAL A 122 -16.62 -9.95 -4.00
C VAL A 122 -17.69 -9.72 -5.05
N GLU A 123 -17.82 -8.50 -5.57
CA GLU A 123 -18.78 -8.16 -6.63
C GLU A 123 -18.46 -8.90 -7.93
N ALA A 124 -17.19 -8.93 -8.35
CA ALA A 124 -16.74 -9.69 -9.52
C ALA A 124 -17.06 -11.18 -9.39
N ARG A 125 -16.93 -11.75 -8.18
CA ARG A 125 -17.31 -13.15 -7.92
C ARG A 125 -18.83 -13.35 -7.99
N ARG A 126 -19.61 -12.47 -7.39
CA ARG A 126 -21.10 -12.52 -7.43
C ARG A 126 -21.64 -12.42 -8.85
N ASN A 127 -20.99 -11.64 -9.70
CA ASN A 127 -21.38 -11.45 -11.10
C ASN A 127 -20.78 -12.48 -12.05
N CYS A 128 -19.95 -13.41 -11.57
CA CYS A 128 -19.35 -14.44 -12.40
C CYS A 128 -20.41 -15.51 -12.77
N PRO A 129 -20.72 -15.72 -14.06
CA PRO A 129 -21.75 -16.67 -14.47
C PRO A 129 -21.48 -18.11 -14.03
N ALA A 130 -20.20 -18.51 -13.96
CA ALA A 130 -19.82 -19.84 -13.47
C ALA A 130 -20.16 -20.05 -12.00
N TRP A 131 -19.97 -19.02 -11.16
CA TRP A 131 -20.36 -19.06 -9.75
C TRP A 131 -21.88 -19.09 -9.59
N GLN A 132 -22.60 -18.24 -10.33
CA GLN A 132 -24.06 -18.25 -10.31
C GLN A 132 -24.63 -19.59 -10.78
N ALA A 133 -24.08 -20.18 -11.85
CA ALA A 133 -24.49 -21.47 -12.36
C ALA A 133 -24.23 -22.59 -11.36
N ARG A 134 -23.07 -22.56 -10.69
CA ARG A 134 -22.72 -23.50 -9.61
C ARG A 134 -23.68 -23.39 -8.43
N ASP A 135 -23.93 -22.18 -7.93
CA ASP A 135 -24.83 -21.96 -6.79
C ASP A 135 -26.26 -22.41 -7.13
N LYS A 136 -26.74 -22.11 -8.35
CA LYS A 136 -28.04 -22.59 -8.84
C LYS A 136 -28.10 -24.11 -8.94
N ALA A 137 -27.02 -24.77 -9.37
CA ALA A 137 -26.94 -26.23 -9.43
C ALA A 137 -26.95 -26.85 -8.03
N ILE A 138 -26.21 -26.29 -7.08
CA ILE A 138 -26.21 -26.72 -5.68
C ILE A 138 -27.61 -26.59 -5.07
N LEU A 139 -28.27 -25.45 -5.25
CA LEU A 139 -29.64 -25.23 -4.77
C LEU A 139 -30.62 -26.24 -5.37
N ARG A 140 -30.49 -26.57 -6.66
CA ARG A 140 -31.30 -27.60 -7.30
C ARG A 140 -31.08 -28.98 -6.66
N GLU A 141 -29.83 -29.39 -6.43
CA GLU A 141 -29.50 -30.66 -5.78
C GLU A 141 -29.98 -30.72 -4.33
N LEU A 142 -29.84 -29.63 -3.58
CA LEU A 142 -30.35 -29.53 -2.21
C LEU A 142 -31.89 -29.66 -2.21
N ASN A 143 -32.59 -28.92 -3.06
CA ASN A 143 -34.04 -29.00 -3.16
C ASN A 143 -34.53 -30.39 -3.59
N ALA A 144 -33.76 -31.14 -4.38
CA ALA A 144 -34.10 -32.50 -4.76
C ALA A 144 -33.95 -33.52 -3.61
N ARG A 145 -33.11 -33.22 -2.61
CA ARG A 145 -32.77 -34.12 -1.50
C ARG A 145 -33.46 -33.77 -0.19
N VAL A 146 -33.82 -32.50 -0.01
CA VAL A 146 -34.48 -32.01 1.20
C VAL A 146 -35.96 -32.37 1.16
N SER A 147 -36.49 -32.91 2.27
CA SER A 147 -37.93 -33.15 2.39
C SER A 147 -38.68 -31.81 2.46
N LYS A 148 -39.90 -31.79 1.94
CA LYS A 148 -40.73 -30.58 1.92
C LYS A 148 -40.91 -29.98 3.32
N GLU A 149 -41.09 -30.83 4.32
CA GLU A 149 -41.25 -30.43 5.73
C GLU A 149 -40.03 -29.68 6.27
N LEU A 150 -38.82 -30.15 5.97
CA LEU A 150 -37.58 -29.48 6.38
C LEU A 150 -37.37 -28.17 5.62
N TYR A 151 -37.76 -28.12 4.35
CA TYR A 151 -37.69 -26.89 3.56
C TYR A 151 -38.63 -25.82 4.13
N ASP A 152 -39.89 -26.17 4.39
CA ASP A 152 -40.90 -25.25 4.90
C ASP A 152 -40.52 -24.74 6.30
N GLU A 153 -39.95 -25.58 7.17
CA GLU A 153 -39.44 -25.14 8.48
C GLU A 153 -38.26 -24.18 8.35
N CYS A 154 -37.29 -24.46 7.47
CA CYS A 154 -36.17 -23.54 7.20
C CYS A 154 -36.66 -22.18 6.69
N VAL A 155 -37.67 -22.16 5.82
CA VAL A 155 -38.28 -20.91 5.32
C VAL A 155 -38.92 -20.14 6.46
N ARG A 156 -39.70 -20.81 7.32
CA ARG A 156 -40.37 -20.21 8.46
C ARG A 156 -39.38 -19.54 9.43
N VAL A 157 -38.26 -20.20 9.73
CA VAL A 157 -37.19 -19.66 10.58
C VAL A 157 -36.55 -18.43 9.93
N VAL A 158 -36.26 -18.48 8.62
CA VAL A 158 -35.66 -17.35 7.91
C VAL A 158 -36.62 -16.14 7.85
N ASP A 159 -37.91 -16.37 7.61
CA ASP A 159 -38.91 -15.31 7.60
C ASP A 159 -39.03 -14.65 8.98
N GLU A 160 -39.04 -15.43 10.07
CA GLU A 160 -39.01 -14.92 11.44
C GLU A 160 -37.75 -14.07 11.71
N ASP A 161 -36.56 -14.55 11.32
CA ASP A 161 -35.30 -13.82 11.48
C ASP A 161 -35.28 -12.49 10.68
N LEU A 162 -35.87 -12.48 9.48
CA LEU A 162 -35.95 -11.29 8.63
C LEU A 162 -36.99 -10.29 9.12
N GLU A 163 -38.07 -10.74 9.77
CA GLU A 163 -39.04 -9.85 10.43
C GLU A 163 -38.43 -9.12 11.63
N VAL A 164 -37.51 -9.75 12.38
CA VAL A 164 -36.80 -9.09 13.50
C VAL A 164 -35.83 -8.00 13.03
N LEU A 165 -35.35 -8.07 11.79
CA LEU A 165 -34.45 -7.08 11.20
C LEU A 165 -35.15 -5.86 10.57
N ARG A 166 -36.49 -5.88 10.48
CA ARG A 166 -37.31 -4.76 9.97
C ARG A 166 -37.74 -3.81 11.08
#